data_AF-A0A3R7U6D1-F1
#
_entry.id   AF-A0A3R7U6D1-F1
#
_cell.length_a   1.000
_cell.length_b   1.000
_cell.length_c   1.000
_cell.angle_alpha   90.00
_cell.angle_beta   90.00
_cell.angle_gamma   90.00
#
_symmetry.space_group_name_H-M   'P 1'
#
loop_
_entity.id
_entity.type
_entity.pdbx_description
1 polymer ?
#
loop_
_entity_poly.entity_id
_entity_poly.type
_entity_poly.pdbx_seq_one_letter_code
_entity_poly.pdbx_strand_id
1 'polypeptide(L)'
;MGDGFQPHWLTYTGPNGIEGVLSGIDRAIALSDDETIIVPGNTSKDPGFYFGNKDHLLRNREIYVKFHMRVGELFKKGFTIEEIALDKVVNEIVEKLEAYPKFKPYLKYVVEESVEVNFKSKIK
;
A
#
# COMPACT_ATOMS: atom_id res chain seq x y z
N MET A 1 -2.17 6.39 -12.20
CA MET A 1 -1.91 5.10 -11.55
C MET A 1 -1.04 4.31 -12.49
N GLY A 2 0.11 3.77 -12.04
CA GLY A 2 0.91 2.90 -12.89
C GLY A 2 0.37 1.47 -12.90
N ASP A 3 1.08 0.54 -13.55
CA ASP A 3 0.82 -0.92 -13.52
C ASP A 3 0.81 -1.52 -12.11
N GLY A 4 1.25 -0.74 -11.11
CA GLY A 4 1.34 -1.15 -9.73
C GLY A 4 0.04 -1.10 -8.95
N PHE A 5 -1.10 -0.56 -9.41
CA PHE A 5 -2.30 -0.64 -8.56
C PHE A 5 -2.81 -2.09 -8.45
N GLN A 6 -3.01 -2.56 -7.22
CA GLN A 6 -3.68 -3.82 -6.93
C GLN A 6 -4.81 -3.56 -5.92
N PRO A 7 -6.03 -4.05 -6.16
CA PRO A 7 -7.13 -3.84 -5.23
C PRO A 7 -6.89 -4.57 -3.90
N HIS A 8 -6.20 -5.71 -3.94
CA HIS A 8 -6.12 -6.71 -2.88
C HIS A 8 -4.80 -6.71 -2.09
N TRP A 9 -3.82 -5.86 -2.45
CA TRP A 9 -2.52 -5.82 -1.76
C TRP A 9 -1.80 -4.46 -1.91
N LEU A 10 -0.77 -4.25 -1.08
CA LEU A 10 0.17 -3.12 -1.19
C LEU A 10 1.17 -3.38 -2.32
N THR A 11 1.57 -2.31 -3.00
CA THR A 11 2.47 -2.40 -4.14
C THR A 11 3.63 -1.43 -4.01
N TYR A 12 4.68 -1.72 -4.79
CA TYR A 12 5.89 -0.92 -4.84
C TYR A 12 5.56 0.54 -5.16
N THR A 13 6.01 1.47 -4.32
CA THR A 13 5.60 2.89 -4.42
C THR A 13 6.41 3.66 -5.47
N GLY A 14 7.56 3.13 -5.88
CA GLY A 14 8.38 3.72 -6.94
C GLY A 14 9.13 4.97 -6.49
N PRO A 15 9.81 5.68 -7.40
CA PRO A 15 10.70 6.79 -7.06
C PRO A 15 9.99 8.00 -6.42
N ASN A 16 8.68 8.12 -6.59
CA ASN A 16 7.87 9.19 -6.00
C ASN A 16 7.27 8.81 -4.64
N GLY A 17 7.56 7.61 -4.14
CA GLY A 17 7.10 7.16 -2.84
C GLY A 17 5.58 7.16 -2.68
N ILE A 18 5.17 7.27 -1.42
CA ILE A 18 3.76 7.27 -1.01
C ILE A 18 2.97 8.41 -1.67
N GLU A 19 3.60 9.57 -1.90
CA GLU A 19 2.96 10.73 -2.53
C GLU A 19 2.51 10.41 -3.96
N GLY A 20 3.34 9.69 -4.72
CA GLY A 20 3.00 9.24 -6.07
C GLY A 20 1.82 8.26 -6.08
N VAL A 21 1.80 7.32 -5.14
CA VAL A 21 0.72 6.35 -4.98
C VAL A 21 -0.59 7.05 -4.63
N LEU A 22 -0.58 7.91 -3.60
CA LEU A 22 -1.78 8.62 -3.14
C LEU A 22 -2.33 9.57 -4.22
N SER A 23 -1.46 10.32 -4.91
CA SER A 23 -1.88 11.18 -6.03
C SER A 23 -2.53 10.38 -7.16
N GLY A 24 -2.00 9.18 -7.45
CA GLY A 24 -2.58 8.26 -8.42
C GLY A 24 -3.97 7.78 -8.01
N ILE A 25 -4.14 7.37 -6.75
CA ILE A 25 -5.43 6.90 -6.21
C ILE A 25 -6.43 8.05 -6.15
N ASP A 26 -6.03 9.24 -5.71
CA ASP A 26 -6.92 10.41 -5.58
C ASP A 26 -7.50 10.85 -6.93
N ARG A 27 -6.67 10.83 -7.99
CA ARG A 27 -7.14 11.07 -9.35
C ARG A 27 -8.14 10.01 -9.82
N ALA A 28 -7.91 8.76 -9.46
CA ALA A 28 -8.80 7.67 -9.82
C ALA A 28 -10.17 7.80 -9.14
N ILE A 29 -10.17 8.11 -7.85
CA ILE A 29 -11.38 8.36 -7.07
C ILE A 29 -12.18 9.52 -7.69
N ALA A 30 -11.51 10.59 -8.08
CA ALA A 30 -12.13 11.77 -8.69
C ALA A 30 -12.78 11.50 -10.06
N LEU A 31 -12.30 10.46 -10.77
CA LEU A 31 -12.83 10.04 -12.07
C LEU A 31 -13.85 8.90 -11.98
N SER A 32 -14.01 8.30 -10.79
CA SER A 32 -14.88 7.14 -10.57
C SER A 32 -16.18 7.50 -9.86
N ASP A 33 -17.27 6.91 -10.34
CA ASP A 33 -18.55 6.80 -9.64
C ASP A 33 -18.76 5.37 -9.12
N ASP A 34 -19.97 5.10 -8.64
CA ASP A 34 -20.32 3.83 -7.99
C ASP A 34 -20.47 2.67 -9.00
N GLU A 35 -20.62 2.98 -10.30
CA GLU A 35 -20.73 2.00 -11.40
C GLU A 35 -19.38 1.77 -12.10
N THR A 36 -18.33 2.47 -11.68
CA THR A 36 -17.01 2.41 -12.32
C THR A 36 -16.26 1.12 -11.96
N ILE A 37 -15.94 0.32 -12.98
CA ILE A 37 -15.06 -0.85 -12.87
C ILE A 37 -13.61 -0.43 -13.12
N ILE A 38 -12.71 -0.82 -12.22
CA ILE A 38 -11.28 -0.54 -12.34
C ILE A 38 -10.55 -1.80 -12.77
N VAL A 39 -9.84 -1.72 -13.89
CA VAL A 39 -9.01 -2.81 -14.41
C VAL A 39 -7.54 -2.52 -14.07
N PRO A 40 -6.92 -3.23 -13.11
CA PRO A 40 -5.51 -3.06 -12.77
C PRO A 40 -4.60 -3.58 -13.90
N GLY A 41 -3.46 -2.92 -14.12
CA GLY A 41 -2.48 -3.31 -15.15
C GLY A 41 -1.80 -4.65 -14.87
N ASN A 42 -1.58 -4.98 -13.58
CA ASN A 42 -1.13 -6.30 -13.14
C ASN A 42 -2.25 -7.01 -12.36
N THR A 43 -3.05 -7.77 -13.10
CA THR A 43 -4.19 -8.49 -12.56
C THR A 43 -3.74 -9.72 -11.77
N SER A 44 -4.40 -9.98 -10.63
CA SER A 44 -4.24 -11.26 -9.90
C SER A 44 -4.55 -12.44 -10.81
N LYS A 45 -4.06 -13.65 -10.47
CA LYS A 45 -4.55 -14.91 -11.08
C LYS A 45 -5.86 -15.40 -10.45
N ASP A 46 -6.29 -14.76 -9.36
CA ASP A 46 -7.56 -15.03 -8.70
C ASP A 46 -8.65 -14.14 -9.32
N PRO A 47 -9.70 -14.73 -9.95
CA PRO A 47 -10.82 -13.99 -10.53
C PRO A 47 -11.49 -13.01 -9.56
N GLY A 48 -11.49 -13.29 -8.26
CA GLY A 48 -12.03 -12.41 -7.23
C GLY A 48 -11.29 -11.08 -7.09
N PHE A 49 -10.07 -10.97 -7.63
CA PHE A 49 -9.24 -9.77 -7.57
C PHE A 49 -8.90 -9.22 -8.97
N TYR A 50 -9.65 -9.64 -10.00
CA TYR A 50 -9.43 -9.15 -11.36
C TYR A 50 -9.77 -7.68 -11.52
N PHE A 51 -10.78 -7.23 -10.78
CA PHE A 51 -11.31 -5.88 -10.88
C PHE A 51 -11.29 -5.21 -9.52
N GLY A 52 -11.17 -3.89 -9.54
CA GLY A 52 -11.41 -3.02 -8.42
C GLY A 52 -12.64 -2.15 -8.66
N ASN A 53 -12.96 -1.34 -7.66
CA ASN A 53 -14.02 -0.33 -7.72
C ASN A 53 -13.59 0.85 -6.84
N LYS A 54 -14.45 1.86 -6.73
CA LYS A 54 -14.20 3.06 -5.93
C LYS A 54 -13.94 2.75 -4.45
N ASP A 55 -14.66 1.79 -3.87
CA ASP A 55 -14.46 1.40 -2.46
C ASP A 55 -13.07 0.79 -2.23
N HIS A 56 -12.59 -0.03 -3.16
CA HIS A 56 -11.21 -0.54 -3.10
C HIS A 56 -10.18 0.60 -3.16
N LEU A 57 -10.40 1.65 -3.97
CA LEU A 57 -9.52 2.82 -4.00
C LEU A 57 -9.52 3.55 -2.65
N LEU A 58 -10.70 3.83 -2.10
CA LEU A 58 -10.86 4.53 -0.83
C LEU A 58 -10.19 3.76 0.32
N ARG A 59 -10.45 2.46 0.40
CA ARG A 59 -9.82 1.57 1.38
C ARG A 59 -8.30 1.55 1.23
N ASN A 60 -7.79 1.35 0.01
CA ASN A 60 -6.35 1.25 -0.21
C ASN A 60 -5.65 2.58 0.12
N ARG A 61 -6.26 3.71 -0.23
CA ARG A 61 -5.77 5.04 0.18
C ARG A 61 -5.60 5.13 1.70
N GLU A 62 -6.64 4.74 2.45
CA GLU A 62 -6.62 4.77 3.91
C GLU A 62 -5.52 3.86 4.48
N ILE A 63 -5.41 2.64 3.95
CA ILE A 63 -4.38 1.68 4.36
C ILE A 63 -2.98 2.24 4.08
N TYR A 64 -2.73 2.79 2.90
CA TYR A 64 -1.45 3.41 2.54
C TYR A 64 -1.06 4.52 3.52
N VAL A 65 -1.99 5.43 3.84
CA VAL A 65 -1.74 6.51 4.80
C VAL A 65 -1.40 5.95 6.18
N LYS A 66 -2.24 5.06 6.72
CA LYS A 66 -2.04 4.49 8.07
C LYS A 66 -0.75 3.67 8.17
N PHE A 67 -0.51 2.83 7.17
CA PHE A 67 0.69 2.00 7.10
C PHE A 67 1.95 2.86 7.08
N HIS A 68 2.00 3.85 6.18
CA HIS A 68 3.14 4.74 6.04
C HIS A 68 3.39 5.55 7.32
N MET A 69 2.34 6.10 7.94
CA MET A 69 2.46 6.81 9.22
C MET A 69 3.04 5.92 10.31
N ARG A 70 2.52 4.70 10.49
CA ARG A 70 2.98 3.77 11.53
C ARG A 70 4.43 3.33 11.31
N VAL A 71 4.79 2.98 10.08
CA VAL A 71 6.18 2.64 9.71
C VAL A 71 7.12 3.80 10.02
N GLY A 72 6.73 5.03 9.66
CA GLY A 72 7.53 6.22 9.94
C GLY A 72 7.72 6.51 11.42
N GLU A 73 6.67 6.34 12.24
CA GLU A 73 6.74 6.49 13.69
C GLU A 73 7.74 5.52 14.34
N LEU A 74 7.67 4.24 13.94
CA LEU A 74 8.54 3.20 14.49
C LEU A 74 9.98 3.36 14.01
N PHE A 75 10.18 3.68 12.73
CA PHE A 75 11.51 3.95 12.18
C PHE A 75 12.20 5.12 12.90
N LYS A 76 11.47 6.22 13.15
CA LYS A 76 11.99 7.37 13.94
C LYS A 76 12.34 7.01 15.38
N LYS A 77 11.75 5.95 15.94
CA LYS A 77 12.07 5.41 17.27
C LYS A 77 13.26 4.43 17.26
N GLY A 78 13.84 4.16 16.09
CA GLY A 78 15.01 3.30 15.94
C GLY A 78 14.71 1.82 15.80
N PHE A 79 13.45 1.43 15.57
CA PHE A 79 13.08 0.03 15.31
C PHE A 79 13.67 -0.45 13.98
N THR A 80 14.08 -1.72 13.93
CA THR A 80 14.55 -2.35 12.70
C THR A 80 13.41 -2.68 11.74
N ILE A 81 13.73 -2.97 10.48
CA ILE A 81 12.73 -3.36 9.47
C ILE A 81 11.96 -4.60 9.92
N GLU A 82 12.65 -5.59 10.50
CA GLU A 82 12.06 -6.82 11.00
C GLU A 82 11.10 -6.54 12.17
N GLU A 83 11.49 -5.68 13.10
CA GLU A 83 10.65 -5.32 14.25
C GLU A 83 9.39 -4.57 13.80
N ILE A 84 9.54 -3.65 12.84
CA ILE A 84 8.40 -2.92 12.26
C ILE A 84 7.46 -3.87 11.52
N ALA A 85 7.99 -4.84 10.78
CA ALA A 85 7.17 -5.84 10.08
C ALA A 85 6.41 -6.78 11.03
N LEU A 86 6.90 -6.95 12.26
CA LEU A 86 6.25 -7.71 13.32
C LEU A 86 5.34 -6.86 14.22
N ASP A 87 5.32 -5.53 14.05
CA ASP A 87 4.48 -4.64 14.82
C ASP A 87 3.00 -4.99 14.64
N LYS A 88 2.30 -5.15 15.76
CA LYS A 88 0.89 -5.54 15.79
C LYS A 88 0.02 -4.56 15.01
N VAL A 89 0.25 -3.26 15.17
CA VAL A 89 -0.57 -2.22 14.52
C VAL A 89 -0.30 -2.18 13.02
N VAL A 90 0.96 -2.35 12.58
CA VAL A 90 1.29 -2.51 11.16
C VAL A 90 0.52 -3.68 10.55
N ASN A 91 0.51 -4.84 11.23
CA ASN A 91 -0.20 -6.03 10.77
C ASN A 91 -1.73 -5.81 10.74
N GLU A 92 -2.32 -5.17 11.77
CA GLU A 92 -3.75 -4.83 11.83
C GLU A 92 -4.20 -3.84 10.73
N ILE A 93 -3.30 -2.99 10.25
CA ILE A 93 -3.59 -2.08 9.13
C ILE A 93 -3.72 -2.86 7.83
N VAL A 94 -2.78 -3.79 7.57
CA VAL A 94 -2.69 -4.51 6.29
C VAL A 94 -3.53 -5.78 6.24
N GLU A 95 -3.97 -6.33 7.38
CA GLU A 95 -4.84 -7.51 7.43
C GLU A 95 -6.22 -7.28 6.80
N LYS A 96 -6.58 -6.01 6.60
CA LYS A 96 -7.79 -5.59 5.87
C LYS A 96 -7.73 -5.87 4.37
N LEU A 97 -6.55 -6.23 3.86
CA LEU A 97 -6.32 -6.59 2.47
C LEU A 97 -6.47 -8.11 2.31
N GLU A 98 -7.21 -8.52 1.29
CA GLU A 98 -7.58 -9.93 1.06
C GLU A 98 -6.36 -10.83 0.88
N ALA A 99 -5.27 -10.27 0.35
CA ALA A 99 -4.05 -11.02 0.09
C ALA A 99 -3.11 -11.15 1.31
N TYR A 100 -3.48 -10.57 2.46
CA TYR A 100 -2.64 -10.58 3.67
C TYR A 100 -2.19 -11.97 4.11
N PRO A 101 -3.04 -13.01 4.20
CA PRO A 101 -2.58 -14.35 4.63
C PRO A 101 -1.44 -14.90 3.76
N LYS A 102 -1.45 -14.57 2.46
CA LYS A 102 -0.44 -14.99 1.49
C LYS A 102 0.82 -14.14 1.57
N PHE A 103 0.68 -12.83 1.73
CA PHE A 103 1.79 -11.89 1.63
C PHE A 103 2.39 -11.44 2.96
N LYS A 104 1.78 -11.79 4.10
CA LYS A 104 2.31 -11.52 5.44
C LYS A 104 3.80 -11.89 5.60
N PRO A 105 4.29 -13.06 5.13
CA PRO A 105 5.72 -13.40 5.24
C PRO A 105 6.66 -12.43 4.50
N TYR A 106 6.13 -11.65 3.55
CA TYR A 106 6.88 -10.71 2.72
C TYR A 106 6.67 -9.25 3.14
N LEU A 107 5.91 -8.99 4.21
CA LEU A 107 5.61 -7.64 4.69
C LEU A 107 6.88 -6.84 5.01
N LYS A 108 7.95 -7.50 5.45
CA LYS A 108 9.25 -6.87 5.71
C LYS A 108 9.81 -6.12 4.49
N TYR A 109 9.60 -6.62 3.27
CA TYR A 109 10.09 -5.99 2.05
C TYR A 109 9.27 -4.72 1.71
N VAL A 110 7.99 -4.71 2.07
CA VAL A 110 7.13 -3.52 1.92
C VAL A 110 7.54 -2.45 2.93
N VAL A 111 7.90 -2.86 4.15
CA VAL A 111 8.43 -1.95 5.18
C VAL A 111 9.79 -1.39 4.76
N GLU A 112 10.70 -2.25 4.28
CA GLU A 112 12.02 -1.86 3.78
C GLU A 112 11.91 -0.79 2.70
N GLU A 113 11.10 -1.05 1.68
CA GLU A 113 10.86 -0.11 0.58
C GLU A 113 10.27 1.21 1.07
N SER A 114 9.27 1.16 1.96
CA SER A 114 8.68 2.36 2.55
C SER A 114 9.74 3.20 3.28
N VAL A 115 10.65 2.56 4.02
CA VAL A 115 11.75 3.22 4.72
C VAL A 115 12.76 3.83 3.76
N GLU A 116 13.22 3.08 2.77
CA GLU A 116 14.20 3.55 1.79
C GLU A 116 13.68 4.74 1.00
N VAL A 117 12.49 4.61 0.44
CA VAL A 117 11.92 5.58 -0.51
C VAL A 117 11.41 6.82 0.20
N ASN A 118 10.81 6.70 1.38
CA ASN A 118 10.08 7.82 1.99
C ASN A 118 10.77 8.45 3.20
N PHE A 119 11.64 7.72 3.90
CA PHE A 119 12.25 8.18 5.15
C PHE A 119 13.76 8.39 5.03
N LYS A 120 14.50 7.48 4.38
CA LYS A 120 15.96 7.64 4.19
C LYS A 120 16.29 8.66 3.09
N SER A 121 15.58 8.64 1.97
CA SER A 121 15.81 9.56 0.83
C SER A 121 15.63 11.05 1.15
N LYS A 122 14.90 11.37 2.24
CA LYS A 122 14.56 12.73 2.67
C LYS A 122 15.51 13.29 3.75
N ILE A 123 16.52 12.54 4.20
CA ILE A 123 17.58 13.04 5.07
C ILE A 123 18.69 13.62 4.17
N LYS A 124 18.69 14.95 4.01
CA LYS A 124 19.79 15.72 3.41
C LYS A 124 20.47 16.56 4.47
#